data_AF-A0A8D8CB17-F1
#
_entry.id   AF-A0A8D8CB17-F1
#
_cell.length_a   1.000
_cell.length_b   1.000
_cell.length_c   1.000
_cell.angle_alpha   90.00
_cell.angle_beta   90.00
_cell.angle_gamma   90.00
#
_symmetry.space_group_name_H-M   'P 1'
#
loop_
_entity.id
_entity.type
_entity.pdbx_description
1 polymer ?
#
loop_
_entity_poly.entity_id
_entity_poly.type
_entity_poly.pdbx_seq_one_letter_code
_entity_poly.pdbx_strand_id
1 'polypeptide(L)'
;MSTFGASKWTTDLVGTPSPPSYVPNPFLSFTDHMTFKERALNTVMSAVEILVENILDRPAQLQMYGSAFPDPKPDLYELKKRAVSLVLLNTHFSIGYPRPYATNMVEVGGMHINRVANALP
;
A
#
# COMPACT_ATOMS: atom_id res chain seq x y z
N MET A 1 6.86 -7.40 -2.68
CA MET A 1 5.59 -7.97 -2.17
C MET A 1 5.16 -7.13 -0.99
N SER A 2 3.93 -6.63 -0.98
CA SER A 2 3.41 -5.88 0.17
C SER A 2 3.06 -6.87 1.31
N THR A 3 3.43 -6.57 2.55
CA THR A 3 3.04 -7.38 3.72
C THR A 3 1.55 -7.26 4.00
N PHE A 4 1.02 -6.06 3.81
CA PHE A 4 -0.41 -5.77 3.78
C PHE A 4 -0.95 -5.99 2.36
N GLY A 5 -2.26 -6.16 2.20
CA GLY A 5 -2.89 -6.12 0.87
C GLY A 5 -2.73 -4.74 0.20
N ALA A 6 -3.69 -4.34 -0.63
CA ALA A 6 -3.69 -2.95 -1.08
C ALA A 6 -3.73 -2.01 0.15
N SER A 7 -3.01 -0.91 0.07
CA SER A 7 -2.84 0.10 1.12
C SER A 7 -2.41 1.39 0.46
N LYS A 8 -2.52 2.53 1.16
CA LYS A 8 -2.13 3.83 0.60
C LYS A 8 -0.73 3.80 -0.03
N TRP A 9 0.25 3.23 0.67
CA TRP A 9 1.62 3.09 0.16
C TRP A 9 1.74 2.35 -1.18
N THR A 10 0.88 1.37 -1.44
CA THR A 10 0.90 0.57 -2.68
C THR A 10 0.01 1.17 -3.77
N THR A 11 -1.12 1.75 -3.39
CA THR A 11 -2.05 2.38 -4.34
C THR A 11 -1.47 3.66 -4.92
N ASP A 12 -0.70 4.41 -4.12
CA ASP A 12 -0.06 5.66 -4.55
C ASP A 12 1.01 5.44 -5.63
N LEU A 13 1.63 4.25 -5.68
CA LEU A 13 2.59 3.88 -6.73
C LEU A 13 1.97 3.85 -8.12
N VAL A 14 0.66 3.63 -8.21
CA VAL A 14 -0.09 3.50 -9.47
C VAL A 14 -1.25 4.48 -9.55
N GLY A 15 -1.30 5.47 -8.65
CA GLY A 15 -2.32 6.52 -8.64
C GLY A 15 -3.75 6.04 -8.36
N THR A 16 -3.93 4.88 -7.73
CA THR A 16 -5.25 4.39 -7.35
C THR A 16 -5.74 5.08 -6.08
N PRO A 17 -6.99 5.59 -6.01
CA PRO A 17 -7.50 6.21 -4.80
C PRO A 17 -7.77 5.19 -3.68
N SER A 18 -7.57 5.60 -2.43
CA SER A 18 -7.93 4.83 -1.24
C SER A 18 -8.88 5.63 -0.33
N PRO A 19 -10.20 5.65 -0.61
CA PRO A 19 -11.12 6.56 0.06
C PRO A 19 -11.33 6.19 1.54
N PRO A 20 -11.05 7.10 2.50
CA PRO A 20 -11.16 6.80 3.93
C PRO A 20 -12.62 6.68 4.40
N SER A 21 -13.59 6.98 3.54
CA SER A 21 -15.00 6.83 3.87
C SER A 21 -15.43 5.36 3.96
N TYR A 22 -14.81 4.43 3.23
CA TYR A 22 -15.18 3.01 3.24
C TYR A 22 -13.97 2.05 3.20
N VAL A 23 -12.77 2.54 2.90
CA VAL A 23 -11.55 1.73 3.01
C VAL A 23 -10.96 1.94 4.41
N PRO A 24 -10.94 0.91 5.28
CA PRO A 24 -10.35 1.03 6.61
C PRO A 24 -8.83 1.19 6.51
N ASN A 25 -8.26 2.05 7.36
CA ASN A 25 -6.84 2.23 7.50
C ASN A 25 -6.23 0.96 8.13
N PRO A 26 -5.12 0.42 7.60
CA PRO A 26 -4.52 -0.82 8.12
C PRO A 26 -4.11 -0.78 9.59
N PHE A 27 -3.89 0.40 10.17
CA PHE A 27 -3.54 0.56 11.59
C PHE A 27 -4.76 0.55 12.52
N LEU A 28 -5.97 0.60 11.97
CA LEU A 28 -7.22 0.56 12.72
C LEU A 28 -7.89 -0.79 12.54
N SER A 29 -8.41 -1.37 13.62
CA SER A 29 -9.19 -2.61 13.59
C SER A 29 -10.63 -2.36 13.13
N PHE A 30 -10.82 -1.65 12.03
CA PHE A 30 -12.11 -1.37 11.41
C PHE A 30 -12.38 -2.29 10.21
N THR A 31 -13.64 -2.37 9.81
CA THR A 31 -14.11 -3.13 8.64
C THR A 31 -14.56 -2.17 7.54
N ASP A 32 -15.06 -2.69 6.42
CA ASP A 32 -15.74 -1.89 5.38
C ASP A 32 -17.08 -1.30 5.86
N HIS A 33 -17.64 -1.84 6.94
CA HIS A 33 -18.86 -1.35 7.58
C HIS A 33 -18.56 -0.43 8.77
N MET A 34 -18.11 0.79 8.48
CA MET A 34 -17.87 1.82 9.49
C MET A 34 -19.08 2.72 9.74
N THR A 35 -19.34 3.01 11.01
CA THR A 35 -20.20 4.11 11.49
C THR A 35 -19.59 5.48 11.14
N PHE A 36 -20.38 6.55 11.24
CA PHE A 36 -19.88 7.91 10.99
C PHE A 36 -18.67 8.28 11.88
N LYS A 37 -18.68 7.89 13.16
CA LYS A 37 -17.57 8.16 14.08
C LYS A 37 -16.31 7.40 13.68
N GLU A 38 -16.44 6.14 13.30
CA GLU A 38 -15.32 5.32 12.82
C GLU A 38 -14.75 5.87 11.51
N ARG A 39 -15.60 6.32 10.57
CA ARG A 39 -15.14 6.99 9.34
C ARG A 39 -14.37 8.27 9.63
N ALA A 40 -14.81 9.05 10.62
CA ALA A 40 -14.11 10.26 11.04
C ALA A 40 -12.72 9.92 11.61
N LEU A 41 -12.63 8.95 12.52
CA LEU A 41 -11.36 8.47 13.08
C LEU A 41 -10.44 7.88 11.99
N ASN A 42 -11.00 7.10 11.07
CA ASN A 42 -10.29 6.54 9.94
C ASN A 42 -9.68 7.61 9.02
N THR A 43 -10.44 8.69 8.79
CA THR A 43 -9.98 9.84 8.02
C THR A 43 -8.85 10.58 8.74
N VAL A 44 -8.98 10.80 10.06
CA VAL A 44 -7.93 11.42 10.87
C VAL A 44 -6.65 10.58 10.83
N MET A 45 -6.75 9.26 11.02
CA MET A 45 -5.58 8.37 10.94
C MET A 45 -4.91 8.39 9.56
N SER A 46 -5.71 8.39 8.50
CA SER A 46 -5.18 8.50 7.13
C SER A 46 -4.49 9.85 6.88
N ALA A 47 -4.98 10.94 7.48
CA ALA A 47 -4.32 12.25 7.42
C ALA A 47 -3.00 12.27 8.21
N VAL A 48 -2.95 11.64 9.38
CA VAL A 48 -1.72 11.48 10.16
C VAL A 48 -0.69 10.68 9.37
N GLU A 49 -1.09 9.59 8.71
CA GLU A 49 -0.22 8.79 7.85
C GLU A 49 0.38 9.64 6.70
N ILE A 50 -0.43 10.48 6.05
CA ILE A 50 0.05 11.43 5.03
C ILE A 50 1.08 12.41 5.61
N LEU A 51 0.85 12.92 6.83
CA LEU A 51 1.80 13.85 7.46
C LEU A 51 3.13 13.14 7.79
N VAL A 52 3.08 11.94 8.36
CA VAL A 52 4.25 11.12 8.66
C VAL A 52 5.04 10.81 7.39
N GLU A 53 4.35 10.41 6.32
CA GLU A 53 4.98 10.11 5.03
C GLU A 53 5.74 11.33 4.48
N ASN A 54 5.12 12.51 4.54
CA ASN A 54 5.70 13.73 3.98
C ASN A 54 6.84 14.30 4.84
N ILE A 55 6.72 14.24 6.17
CA ILE A 55 7.63 14.91 7.11
C ILE A 55 8.79 14.02 7.52
N LEU A 56 8.58 12.71 7.66
CA LEU A 56 9.58 11.77 8.17
C LEU A 56 10.08 10.82 7.08
N ASP A 57 9.17 10.07 6.44
CA ASP A 57 9.57 8.98 5.55
C ASP A 57 10.22 9.50 4.27
N ARG A 58 9.63 10.52 3.63
CA ARG A 58 10.14 11.05 2.37
C ARG A 58 11.56 11.64 2.51
N PRO A 59 11.86 12.51 3.49
CA PRO A 59 13.22 13.02 3.67
C PRO A 59 14.23 11.90 3.95
N ALA A 60 13.87 10.93 4.79
CA ALA A 60 14.73 9.79 5.09
C ALA A 60 15.02 8.95 3.83
N GLN A 61 13.99 8.65 3.04
CA GLN A 61 14.12 7.91 1.78
C GLN A 61 14.99 8.65 0.75
N LEU A 62 14.83 9.98 0.62
CA LEU A 62 15.66 10.80 -0.26
C LEU A 62 17.13 10.81 0.18
N GLN A 63 17.39 10.91 1.48
CA GLN A 63 18.75 10.86 2.02
C GLN A 63 19.41 9.50 1.75
N MET A 64 18.68 8.40 1.96
CA MET A 64 19.17 7.05 1.67
C MET A 64 19.42 6.83 0.17
N TYR A 65 18.53 7.34 -0.68
CA TYR A 65 18.69 7.25 -2.13
C TYR A 65 19.92 8.03 -2.62
N GLY A 66 20.11 9.26 -2.11
CA GLY A 66 21.26 10.09 -2.47
C GLY A 66 22.60 9.56 -1.96
N SER A 67 22.64 8.83 -0.84
CA SER A 67 23.87 8.23 -0.33
C SER A 67 24.25 6.92 -1.03
N ALA A 68 23.25 6.17 -1.52
CA ALA A 68 23.47 4.89 -2.19
C ALA A 68 23.84 5.02 -3.69
N PHE A 69 23.41 6.10 -4.36
CA PHE A 69 23.61 6.28 -5.81
C PHE A 69 24.29 7.62 -6.12
N PRO A 70 25.45 7.62 -6.81
CA PRO A 70 26.08 8.86 -7.30
C PRO A 70 25.32 9.45 -8.50
N ASP A 71 24.92 10.73 -8.42
CA ASP A 71 24.05 11.45 -9.38
C ASP A 71 22.70 10.75 -9.65
N PRO A 72 21.83 10.61 -8.64
CA PRO A 72 20.57 9.91 -8.80
C PRO A 72 19.61 10.68 -9.72
N LYS A 73 19.38 10.13 -10.92
CA LYS A 73 18.37 10.61 -11.87
C LYS A 73 17.53 9.42 -12.36
N PRO A 74 16.19 9.49 -12.33
CA PRO A 74 15.35 10.59 -11.85
C PRO A 74 15.27 10.68 -10.30
N ASP A 75 14.66 11.77 -9.81
CA ASP A 75 14.28 11.91 -8.40
C ASP A 75 13.44 10.72 -7.92
N LEU A 76 13.61 10.31 -6.67
CA LEU A 76 12.97 9.13 -6.12
C LEU A 76 11.44 9.18 -6.20
N TYR A 77 10.85 10.37 -6.01
CA TYR A 77 9.39 10.52 -6.07
C TYR A 77 8.88 10.41 -7.51
N GLU A 78 9.59 10.99 -8.48
CA GLU A 78 9.27 10.80 -9.91
C GLU A 78 9.45 9.34 -10.33
N LEU A 79 10.47 8.65 -9.81
CA LEU A 79 10.67 7.22 -10.04
C LEU A 79 9.48 6.42 -9.52
N LYS A 80 9.07 6.64 -8.26
CA LYS A 80 7.90 5.98 -7.66
C LYS A 80 6.62 6.21 -8.45
N LYS A 81 6.42 7.41 -8.98
CA LYS A 81 5.20 7.80 -9.70
C LYS A 81 5.14 7.29 -11.14
N ARG A 82 6.29 7.15 -11.83
CA ARG A 82 6.32 6.85 -13.26
C ARG A 82 6.90 5.48 -13.63
N ALA A 83 7.78 4.92 -12.82
CA ALA A 83 8.48 3.69 -13.17
C ALA A 83 7.70 2.42 -12.77
N VAL A 84 6.72 2.53 -11.86
CA VAL A 84 5.97 1.38 -11.38
C VAL A 84 4.90 0.98 -12.40
N SER A 85 5.18 -0.07 -13.17
CA SER A 85 4.25 -0.60 -14.18
C SER A 85 3.30 -1.67 -13.62
N LEU A 86 3.67 -2.35 -12.54
CA LEU A 86 2.92 -3.47 -11.95
C LEU A 86 3.15 -3.51 -10.44
N VAL A 87 2.07 -3.72 -9.67
CA VAL A 87 2.13 -3.93 -8.23
C VAL A 87 1.53 -5.29 -7.88
N LEU A 88 2.36 -6.16 -7.30
CA LEU A 88 1.96 -7.48 -6.81
C LEU A 88 1.57 -7.40 -5.34
N LEU A 89 0.30 -7.65 -5.07
CA LEU A 89 -0.29 -7.55 -3.74
C LEU A 89 -0.44 -8.92 -3.10
N ASN A 90 0.06 -9.07 -1.87
CA ASN A 90 -0.12 -10.30 -1.10
C ASN A 90 -1.51 -10.34 -0.42
N THR A 91 -2.56 -10.33 -1.23
CA THR A 91 -3.97 -10.43 -0.78
C THR A 91 -4.78 -11.19 -1.83
N HIS A 92 -6.03 -11.49 -1.50
CA HIS A 92 -6.98 -12.12 -2.39
C HIS A 92 -8.39 -11.55 -2.15
N PHE A 93 -9.16 -11.33 -3.21
CA PHE A 93 -10.51 -10.74 -3.17
C PHE A 93 -11.47 -11.46 -2.22
N SER A 94 -11.25 -12.76 -1.94
CA SER A 94 -12.12 -13.54 -1.04
C SER A 94 -11.89 -13.25 0.45
N ILE A 95 -10.80 -12.56 0.81
CA ILE A 95 -10.42 -12.26 2.19
C ILE A 95 -10.44 -10.74 2.45
N GLY A 96 -10.17 -9.94 1.41
CA GLY A 96 -10.14 -8.49 1.50
C GLY A 96 -11.51 -7.81 1.39
N TYR A 97 -11.55 -6.55 1.80
CA TYR A 97 -12.72 -5.68 1.61
C TYR A 97 -12.78 -5.08 0.20
N PRO A 98 -13.98 -4.79 -0.32
CA PRO A 98 -14.15 -4.09 -1.59
C PRO A 98 -13.43 -2.74 -1.61
N ARG A 99 -12.64 -2.49 -2.65
CA ARG A 99 -11.89 -1.25 -2.83
C ARG A 99 -11.50 -1.00 -4.28
N PRO A 100 -11.11 0.23 -4.65
CA PRO A 100 -10.61 0.53 -5.98
C PRO A 100 -9.28 -0.17 -6.26
N TYR A 101 -9.13 -0.69 -7.48
CA TYR A 101 -7.89 -1.26 -8.01
C TYR A 101 -7.65 -0.71 -9.42
N ALA A 102 -6.40 -0.36 -9.73
CA ALA A 102 -5.97 -0.20 -11.12
C ALA A 102 -5.72 -1.57 -11.76
N THR A 103 -5.79 -1.63 -13.09
CA THR A 103 -5.58 -2.87 -13.87
C THR A 103 -4.20 -3.49 -13.67
N ASN A 104 -3.22 -2.70 -13.24
CA ASN A 104 -1.86 -3.12 -12.95
C ASN A 104 -1.61 -3.41 -11.47
N MET A 105 -2.66 -3.53 -10.65
CA MET A 105 -2.59 -4.05 -9.29
C MET A 105 -3.10 -5.49 -9.29
N VAL A 106 -2.20 -6.46 -9.19
CA VAL A 106 -2.53 -7.88 -9.30
C VAL A 106 -2.42 -8.54 -7.93
N GLU A 107 -3.53 -9.13 -7.50
CA GLU A 107 -3.61 -9.93 -6.28
C GLU A 107 -2.95 -11.29 -6.51
N VAL A 108 -1.90 -11.58 -5.75
CA VAL A 108 -1.11 -12.82 -5.82
C VAL A 108 -0.98 -13.46 -4.43
N GLY A 109 -2.00 -13.30 -3.58
CA GLY A 109 -2.05 -13.90 -2.25
C GLY A 109 -1.81 -15.40 -2.31
N GLY A 110 -0.87 -15.88 -1.50
CA GLY A 110 -0.53 -17.31 -1.45
C GLY A 110 0.29 -17.83 -2.64
N MET A 111 0.85 -16.96 -3.49
CA MET A 111 1.72 -17.36 -4.61
C MET A 111 2.95 -18.18 -4.18
N HIS A 112 3.38 -18.06 -2.93
CA HIS A 112 4.49 -18.83 -2.35
C HIS A 112 4.07 -20.22 -1.82
N ILE A 113 2.77 -20.54 -1.79
CA ILE A 113 2.25 -21.81 -1.28
C ILE A 113 2.32 -22.86 -2.40
N ASN A 114 2.91 -24.02 -2.09
CA ASN A 114 2.91 -25.15 -3.02
C ASN A 114 1.48 -25.63 -3.25
N ARG A 115 1.10 -25.78 -4.53
CA ARG A 115 -0.21 -26.33 -4.90
C ARG A 115 -0.36 -27.80 -4.49
N VAL A 116 0.76 -28.50 -4.38
CA VAL A 116 0.83 -29.87 -3.89
C VAL A 116 1.24 -29.81 -2.42
N ALA A 117 0.39 -30.34 -1.56
CA ALA A 117 0.71 -30.50 -0.15
C ALA A 117 1.86 -31.51 -0.02
N ASN A 118 3.00 -31.05 0.49
CA ASN A 118 4.07 -31.95 0.91
C ASN A 118 3.70 -32.52 2.29
N ALA A 119 4.06 -33.78 2.55
CA ALA A 119 3.97 -34.33 3.89
C ALA A 119 4.82 -33.48 4.85
N LEU A 120 4.29 -33.21 6.04
CA LEU A 120 5.06 -32.56 7.09
C LEU A 120 6.26 -33.46 7.49
N PRO A 121 7.43 -32.88 7.78
CA PRO A 121 8.55 -33.63 8.33
C PRO A 121 8.21 -34.26 9.69
#